data_AF-A0A6A7L046-F1
#
_entry.id   AF-A0A6A7L046-F1
#
_cell.length_a   1.000
_cell.length_b   1.000
_cell.length_c   1.000
_cell.angle_alpha   90.00
_cell.angle_beta   90.00
_cell.angle_gamma   90.00
#
_symmetry.space_group_name_H-M   'P 1'
#
loop_
_entity.id
_entity.type
_entity.pdbx_description
1 polymer ?
#
loop_
_entity_poly.entity_id
_entity_poly.type
_entity_poly.pdbx_seq_one_letter_code
_entity_poly.pdbx_strand_id
1 'polypeptide(L)' 'MIAVDHKAVTREILLGFWKVHILHHAAERPVVGQWMLGELRRHGYDLSPGTLYPLLKRMQRNGWLR' A
#
# COMPACT_ATOMS: atom_id res chain seq x y z
N MET A 1 24.72 -15.78 15.61
CA MET A 1 24.02 -15.44 14.35
C MET A 1 22.76 -14.67 14.70
N ILE A 2 22.57 -13.47 14.15
CA ILE A 2 21.29 -12.76 14.28
C ILE A 2 20.29 -13.49 13.36
N ALA A 3 19.21 -14.03 13.91
CA ALA A 3 18.15 -14.61 13.11
C ALA A 3 17.41 -13.47 12.38
N VAL A 4 17.38 -13.53 11.05
CA VAL A 4 16.64 -12.54 10.25
C VAL A 4 15.18 -12.93 10.22
N ASP A 5 14.30 -12.02 10.65
CA ASP A 5 12.87 -12.18 10.46
C ASP A 5 12.50 -11.82 9.01
N HIS A 6 12.45 -12.84 8.16
CA HIS A 6 12.07 -12.69 6.75
C HIS A 6 10.66 -12.11 6.55
N LYS A 7 9.73 -12.31 7.51
CA LYS A 7 8.38 -11.74 7.41
C LYS A 7 8.42 -10.24 7.64
N ALA A 8 9.16 -9.79 8.66
CA ALA A 8 9.35 -8.37 8.92
C ALA A 8 10.01 -7.66 7.72
N VAL A 9 11.07 -8.25 7.16
CA VAL A 9 11.76 -7.71 5.97
C VAL A 9 10.82 -7.62 4.76
N THR A 10 10.10 -8.70 4.46
CA THR A 10 9.14 -8.73 3.34
C THR A 10 8.07 -7.66 3.49
N ARG A 11 7.50 -7.53 4.70
CA ARG A 11 6.47 -6.53 4.98
C ARG A 11 6.98 -5.11 4.79
N GLU A 12 8.19 -4.81 5.26
CA GLU A 12 8.77 -3.47 5.12
C GLU A 12 8.97 -3.08 3.64
N ILE A 13 9.50 -4.01 2.84
CA ILE A 13 9.71 -3.82 1.40
C ILE A 13 8.38 -3.62 0.69
N LEU A 14 7.41 -4.52 0.91
CA LEU A 14 6.10 -4.45 0.25
C LEU A 14 5.33 -3.17 0.62
N LEU A 15 5.43 -2.71 1.87
CA LEU A 15 4.83 -1.44 2.27
C LEU A 15 5.37 -0.25 1.48
N GLY A 16 6.65 -0.27 1.10
CA GLY A 16 7.23 0.71 0.18
C GLY A 16 6.58 0.66 -1.20
N PHE A 17 6.55 -0.53 -1.80
CA PHE A 17 5.97 -0.74 -3.13
C PHE A 17 4.48 -0.36 -3.19
N TRP A 18 3.68 -0.74 -2.19
CA TRP A 18 2.27 -0.38 -2.15
C TRP A 18 2.06 1.14 -2.13
N LYS A 19 2.86 1.87 -1.35
CA LYS A 19 2.79 3.34 -1.32
C LYS A 19 3.12 3.95 -2.67
N VAL A 20 4.21 3.49 -3.30
CA VAL A 20 4.62 3.98 -4.64
C VAL A 20 3.52 3.72 -5.66
N HIS A 21 2.94 2.52 -5.65
CA HIS A 21 1.86 2.14 -6.57
C HIS A 21 0.59 2.98 -6.36
N ILE A 22 0.20 3.20 -5.08
CA ILE A 22 -0.93 4.07 -4.74
C ILE A 22 -0.68 5.50 -5.23
N LEU A 23 0.52 6.05 -5.02
CA LEU A 23 0.87 7.41 -5.45
C LEU A 23 0.89 7.56 -6.96
N HIS A 24 1.39 6.56 -7.68
CA HIS A 24 1.36 6.53 -9.14
C HIS A 24 -0.08 6.70 -9.66
N HIS A 25 -1.03 5.91 -9.17
CA HIS A 25 -2.42 6.05 -9.57
C HIS A 25 -3.11 7.31 -9.03
N ALA A 26 -2.71 7.79 -7.85
CA ALA A 26 -3.22 9.05 -7.30
C ALA A 26 -2.85 10.26 -8.17
N ALA A 27 -1.76 10.18 -8.94
CA ALA A 27 -1.36 11.22 -9.88
C ALA A 27 -2.25 11.25 -11.14
N GLU A 28 -2.88 10.12 -11.49
CA GLU A 28 -3.73 9.99 -12.67
C GLU A 28 -5.21 10.25 -12.37
N ARG A 29 -5.67 9.87 -11.17
CA ARG A 29 -7.09 9.94 -10.78
C ARG A 29 -7.30 9.90 -9.26
N PRO A 30 -8.46 10.35 -8.75
CA PRO A 30 -8.81 10.21 -7.35
C PRO A 30 -8.71 8.76 -6.84
N VAL A 31 -8.16 8.58 -5.65
CA VAL A 31 -7.99 7.25 -5.05
C VAL A 31 -9.32 6.77 -4.46
N VAL A 32 -9.89 5.74 -5.07
CA VAL A 32 -11.04 5.00 -4.52
C VAL A 32 -10.55 3.70 -3.90
N GLY A 33 -10.72 3.54 -2.59
CA GLY A 33 -10.14 2.42 -1.84
C GLY A 33 -10.56 1.03 -2.34
N GLN A 34 -11.85 0.86 -2.69
CA GLN A 34 -12.34 -0.41 -3.27
C GLN A 34 -11.70 -0.72 -4.62
N TRP A 35 -11.55 0.28 -5.48
CA TRP A 35 -10.85 0.10 -6.75
C TRP A 35 -9.38 -0.25 -6.52
N MET A 36 -8.72 0.42 -5.58
CA MET A 36 -7.31 0.19 -5.26
C MET A 36 -7.03 -1.23 -4.73
N LEU A 37 -7.97 -1.83 -3.97
CA LEU A 37 -7.86 -3.25 -3.59
C LEU A 37 -7.82 -4.15 -4.84
N GLY A 38 -8.71 -3.91 -5.80
CA GLY A 38 -8.77 -4.66 -7.05
C GLY A 38 -7.51 -4.45 -7.91
N GLU A 39 -7.04 -3.21 -8.02
CA GLU A 39 -5.84 -2.90 -8.79
C GLU A 39 -4.59 -3.53 -8.19
N LEU A 40 -4.36 -3.38 -6.88
CA LEU A 40 -3.25 -4.03 -6.20
C LEU A 40 -3.31 -5.56 -6.35
N ARG A 41 -4.50 -6.16 -6.28
CA ARG A 41 -4.69 -7.60 -6.52
C ARG A 41 -4.29 -8.03 -7.93
N ARG A 42 -4.58 -7.21 -8.95
CA ARG A 42 -4.16 -7.46 -10.35
C ARG A 42 -2.64 -7.46 -10.50
N HIS A 43 -1.93 -6.72 -9.65
CA HIS A 43 -0.46 -6.71 -9.57
C HIS A 43 0.11 -7.74 -8.58
N GLY A 44 -0.71 -8.68 -8.10
CA GLY A 44 -0.27 -9.78 -7.23
C GLY A 44 -0.24 -9.43 -5.73
N TYR A 45 -0.74 -8.27 -5.33
CA TYR A 45 -0.81 -7.84 -3.93
C TYR A 45 -2.22 -8.06 -3.36
N ASP A 46 -2.42 -9.15 -2.62
CA ASP A 46 -3.70 -9.42 -1.95
C ASP A 46 -3.77 -8.71 -0.58
N LEU A 47 -4.18 -7.45 -0.60
CA LEU A 47 -4.42 -6.68 0.63
C LEU A 47 -5.86 -6.85 1.09
N SER A 48 -6.04 -6.95 2.41
CA SER A 48 -7.35 -6.79 3.02
C SER A 48 -7.75 -5.31 3.16
N PRO A 49 -9.04 -4.99 3.25
CA PRO A 49 -9.51 -3.67 3.68
C PRO A 49 -8.83 -3.17 4.96
N GLY A 50 -8.66 -4.05 5.95
CA GLY A 50 -7.99 -3.74 7.23
C GLY A 50 -6.51 -3.38 7.08
N THR A 51 -5.89 -3.68 5.94
CA THR A 51 -4.51 -3.28 5.62
C THR A 51 -4.48 -1.98 4.81
N LEU A 52 -5.32 -1.91 3.76
CA LEU A 52 -5.28 -0.78 2.84
C LEU A 52 -5.80 0.51 3.46
N TYR A 53 -6.97 0.49 4.12
CA TYR A 53 -7.59 1.73 4.60
C TYR A 53 -6.74 2.46 5.65
N PRO A 54 -6.12 1.78 6.63
CA PRO A 54 -5.17 2.43 7.53
C PRO A 54 -3.94 3.02 6.81
N LEU A 55 -3.44 2.35 5.76
CA LEU A 55 -2.35 2.86 4.93
C LEU A 55 -2.75 4.15 4.22
N LEU A 56 -3.91 4.17 3.54
CA LEU A 56 -4.43 5.36 2.87
C LEU A 56 -4.64 6.52 3.86
N LYS A 57 -5.24 6.25 5.02
CA LYS A 57 -5.42 7.26 6.08
C LYS A 57 -4.08 7.84 6.54
N ARG A 58 -3.04 7.02 6.66
CA ARG A 58 -1.67 7.48 6.99
C ARG A 58 -1.09 8.35 5.88
N MET A 59 -1.25 7.96 4.62
CA MET A 59 -0.75 8.72 3.46
C MET A 59 -1.45 10.09 3.34
N GLN A 60 -2.76 10.14 3.57
CA GLN A 60 -3.52 11.39 3.61
C GLN A 60 -3.08 12.28 4.78
N ARG A 61 -2.92 11.72 5.99
CA ARG A 61 -2.39 12.45 7.16
C ARG A 61 -1.00 13.05 6.93
N ASN A 62 -0.17 12.39 6.12
CA ASN A 62 1.15 12.85 5.75
C ASN A 62 1.13 13.88 4.60
N GLY A 63 -0.05 14.23 4.06
CA GLY A 63 -0.21 15.16 2.94
C GLY A 63 0.18 14.59 1.57
N TRP A 64 0.35 13.27 1.46
CA TRP A 64 0.72 12.63 0.19
C TRP A 64 -0.49 12.33 -0.70
N LEU A 65 -1.66 12.19 -0.09
CA LEU A 65 -2.96 12.05 -0.76
C LEU A 65 -3.86 13.19 -0.30
N ARG A 66 -4.81 13.59 -1.16
CA ARG A 66 -5.83 14.61 -0.87
C ARG A 66 -7.20 13.96 -0.76
#